data_AF-A0A7S1CMK7-F1
#
_entry.id   AF-A0A7S1CMK7-F1
#
_cell.length_a   1.000
_cell.length_b   1.000
_cell.length_c   1.000
_cell.angle_alpha   90.00
_cell.angle_beta   90.00
_cell.angle_gamma   90.00
#
_symmetry.space_group_name_H-M   'P 1'
#
loop_
_entity.id
_entity.type
_entity.pdbx_description
1 polymer ?
#
loop_
_entity_poly.entity_id
_entity_poly.type
_entity_poly.pdbx_seq_one_letter_code
_entity_poly.pdbx_strand_id
1 'polypeptide(L)'
;GLTITATYVVQASDDEGSLVFSVEAFDNLGPNANAAIAATALTSGSTDIDLEPPQYVSGVADAEVVAVGDVLTFTFAFTDVRGRVENVPAPSVTVFGNVASSIVVDDLEVTVTYMLKAGDTEGAVPFTLDVFDPTGNA
;
A
#
# COMPACT_ATOMS: atom_id res chain seq x y z
N GLY A 1 -20.94 31.04 -6.57
CA GLY A 1 -19.66 30.65 -7.19
C GLY A 1 -19.96 29.61 -8.24
N LEU A 2 -19.20 29.59 -9.33
CA LEU A 2 -19.25 28.49 -10.31
C LEU A 2 -18.54 27.29 -9.68
N THR A 3 -19.21 26.14 -9.59
CA THR A 3 -18.57 24.87 -9.19
C THR A 3 -18.40 24.04 -10.44
N ILE A 4 -17.18 23.65 -10.75
CA ILE A 4 -16.86 22.73 -11.85
C ILE A 4 -16.53 21.38 -11.23
N THR A 5 -17.21 20.33 -11.72
CA THR A 5 -16.93 18.94 -11.34
C THR A 5 -16.43 18.20 -12.57
N ALA A 6 -15.23 17.63 -12.48
CA ALA A 6 -14.70 16.70 -13.46
C ALA A 6 -14.63 15.31 -12.82
N THR A 7 -14.92 14.27 -13.60
CA THR A 7 -14.87 12.88 -13.14
C THR A 7 -13.96 12.08 -14.07
N TYR A 8 -13.06 11.32 -13.47
CA TYR A 8 -12.24 10.34 -14.16
C TYR A 8 -12.51 8.96 -13.56
N VAL A 9 -12.59 7.93 -14.40
CA VAL A 9 -12.73 6.54 -13.98
C VAL A 9 -11.44 5.83 -14.35
N VAL A 10 -10.71 5.36 -13.35
CA VAL A 10 -9.47 4.58 -13.55
C VAL A 10 -9.77 3.37 -14.42
N GLN A 11 -8.93 3.17 -15.44
CA GLN A 11 -8.98 2.04 -16.35
C GLN A 11 -7.80 1.10 -16.07
N ALA A 12 -7.95 -0.19 -16.40
CA ALA A 12 -6.85 -1.17 -16.26
C ALA A 12 -5.64 -0.89 -17.16
N SER A 13 -5.77 0.03 -18.12
CA SER A 13 -4.68 0.50 -18.98
C SER A 13 -3.98 1.76 -18.46
N ASP A 14 -4.43 2.31 -17.33
CA ASP A 14 -3.75 3.44 -16.71
C ASP A 14 -2.43 2.98 -16.10
N ASP A 15 -1.46 3.89 -16.04
CA ASP A 15 -0.22 3.64 -15.34
C ASP A 15 -0.46 3.74 -13.82
N GLU A 16 0.18 2.85 -13.06
CA GLU A 16 0.16 2.91 -11.61
C GLU A 16 0.97 4.10 -11.06
N GLY A 17 0.57 4.56 -9.88
CA GLY A 17 1.17 5.72 -9.23
C GLY A 17 0.40 7.02 -9.51
N SER A 18 1.10 8.16 -9.49
CA SER A 18 0.48 9.49 -9.41
C SER A 18 -0.28 9.88 -10.68
N LEU A 19 -1.61 9.98 -10.56
CA LEU A 19 -2.49 10.62 -11.53
C LEU A 19 -2.63 12.10 -11.20
N VAL A 20 -1.99 12.96 -12.00
CA VAL A 20 -2.05 14.41 -11.87
C VAL A 20 -3.17 14.98 -12.75
N PHE A 21 -3.96 15.90 -12.19
CA PHE A 21 -4.97 16.65 -12.94
C PHE A 21 -4.84 18.15 -12.70
N SER A 22 -5.25 18.95 -13.70
CA SER A 22 -5.26 20.40 -13.64
C SER A 22 -6.57 20.97 -14.17
N VAL A 23 -7.08 22.01 -13.51
CA VAL A 23 -8.24 22.78 -13.96
C VAL A 23 -7.81 24.20 -14.29
N GLU A 24 -8.13 24.65 -15.49
CA GLU A 24 -7.90 26.02 -15.95
C GLU A 24 -9.24 26.75 -16.12
N ALA A 25 -9.32 27.97 -15.59
CA ALA A 25 -10.46 28.86 -15.77
C ALA A 25 -10.11 30.02 -16.71
N PHE A 26 -10.99 30.30 -17.66
CA PHE A 26 -10.85 31.37 -18.63
C PHE A 26 -11.94 32.42 -18.42
N ASP A 27 -11.57 33.70 -18.43
CA ASP A 27 -12.52 34.80 -18.48
C ASP A 27 -12.57 35.40 -19.90
N ASN A 28 -13.71 35.29 -20.56
CA ASN A 28 -13.89 35.85 -21.90
C ASN A 28 -14.53 37.24 -21.83
N LEU A 29 -13.71 38.27 -21.63
CA LEU A 29 -14.21 39.65 -21.65
C LEU A 29 -14.26 40.21 -23.10
N GLY A 30 -15.42 40.06 -23.76
CA GLY A 30 -15.90 41.03 -24.77
C GLY A 30 -16.03 40.59 -26.25
N PRO A 31 -16.71 41.41 -27.10
CA PRO A 31 -17.23 41.02 -28.43
C PRO A 31 -16.18 40.87 -29.55
N ASN A 32 -14.89 41.06 -29.27
CA ASN A 32 -13.78 40.92 -30.23
C ASN A 32 -12.63 40.08 -29.64
N ALA A 33 -12.93 38.93 -29.04
CA ALA A 33 -11.91 38.06 -28.42
C ALA A 33 -10.97 37.44 -29.49
N ASN A 34 -9.90 38.17 -29.84
CA ASN A 34 -8.75 37.65 -30.57
C ASN A 34 -7.42 37.95 -29.84
N ALA A 35 -7.46 38.00 -28.50
CA ALA A 35 -6.28 38.08 -27.66
C ALA A 35 -6.22 36.80 -26.81
N ALA A 36 -5.05 36.19 -26.73
CA ALA A 36 -4.79 34.97 -25.96
C ALA A 36 -5.40 35.11 -24.56
N ILE A 37 -6.42 34.30 -24.30
CA ILE A 37 -7.14 34.31 -23.04
C ILE A 37 -6.17 33.77 -21.97
N ALA A 38 -5.74 34.61 -21.04
CA ALA A 38 -4.91 34.16 -19.94
C ALA A 38 -5.76 33.35 -18.96
N ALA A 39 -5.33 32.14 -18.62
CA ALA A 39 -5.92 31.38 -17.53
C ALA A 39 -5.82 32.20 -16.24
N THR A 40 -6.94 32.43 -15.57
CA THR A 40 -6.99 33.26 -14.35
C THR A 40 -6.79 32.47 -13.07
N ALA A 41 -6.89 31.13 -13.13
CA ALA A 41 -6.53 30.22 -12.06
C ALA A 41 -6.15 28.83 -12.60
N LEU A 42 -5.06 28.27 -12.09
CA LEU A 42 -4.66 26.87 -12.27
C LEU A 42 -4.71 26.19 -10.90
N THR A 43 -5.51 25.14 -10.77
CA THR A 43 -5.52 24.28 -9.58
C THR A 43 -5.09 22.88 -10.01
N SER A 44 -4.08 22.33 -9.35
CA SER A 44 -3.60 20.96 -9.56
C SER A 44 -3.92 20.07 -8.36
N GLY A 45 -4.21 18.80 -8.61
CA GLY A 45 -4.30 17.75 -7.60
C GLY A 45 -3.66 16.45 -8.10
N SER A 46 -3.44 15.53 -7.18
CA SER A 46 -2.94 14.18 -7.47
C SER A 46 -3.66 13.15 -6.62
N THR A 47 -3.83 11.95 -7.19
CA THR A 47 -4.22 10.73 -6.49
C THR A 47 -3.36 9.58 -7.01
N ASP A 48 -3.13 8.54 -6.22
CA ASP A 48 -2.37 7.38 -6.69
C ASP A 48 -3.32 6.30 -7.25
N ILE A 49 -3.01 5.79 -8.44
CA ILE A 49 -3.66 4.65 -9.09
C ILE A 49 -2.98 3.37 -8.62
N ASP A 50 -3.78 2.41 -8.16
CA ASP A 50 -3.38 1.09 -7.69
C ASP A 50 -4.11 0.07 -8.56
N LEU A 51 -3.40 -0.81 -9.26
CA LEU A 51 -4.02 -1.81 -10.13
C LEU A 51 -3.60 -3.22 -9.76
N GLU A 52 -2.46 -3.39 -9.10
CA GLU A 52 -1.87 -4.67 -8.75
C GLU A 52 -1.69 -4.79 -7.22
N PRO A 53 -1.92 -5.98 -6.63
CA PRO A 53 -1.65 -6.20 -5.21
C PRO A 53 -0.17 -6.56 -5.00
N PRO A 54 0.38 -6.32 -3.78
CA PRO A 54 1.75 -6.71 -3.46
C PRO A 54 1.94 -8.22 -3.56
N GLN A 55 3.03 -8.65 -4.21
CA GLN A 55 3.34 -10.06 -4.47
C GLN A 55 4.38 -10.59 -3.49
N TYR A 56 4.12 -11.77 -2.91
CA TYR A 56 5.08 -12.44 -2.03
C TYR A 56 6.28 -12.97 -2.81
N VAL A 57 7.50 -12.66 -2.34
CA VAL A 57 8.76 -13.13 -2.93
C VAL A 57 9.36 -14.25 -2.10
N SER A 58 9.60 -14.01 -0.81
CA SER A 58 10.30 -14.95 0.06
C SER A 58 10.11 -14.64 1.55
N GLY A 59 10.43 -15.61 2.40
CA GLY A 59 10.34 -15.49 3.85
C GLY A 59 11.44 -16.30 4.52
N VAL A 60 12.13 -15.71 5.49
CA VAL A 60 13.18 -16.36 6.27
C VAL A 60 12.89 -16.20 7.76
N ALA A 61 13.17 -17.26 8.52
CA ALA A 61 13.15 -17.23 9.98
C ALA A 61 14.60 -17.28 10.48
N ASP A 62 14.94 -16.43 11.45
CA ASP A 62 16.33 -16.25 11.90
C ASP A 62 16.80 -17.32 12.92
N ALA A 63 15.91 -18.23 13.34
CA ALA A 63 16.19 -19.11 14.47
C ALA A 63 16.30 -20.59 14.07
N GLU A 64 17.47 -21.20 14.32
CA GLU A 64 17.71 -22.65 14.12
C GLU A 64 17.18 -23.51 15.28
N VAL A 65 17.33 -23.05 16.55
CA VAL A 65 16.83 -23.73 17.76
C VAL A 65 16.49 -22.68 18.82
N VAL A 66 15.28 -22.73 19.37
CA VAL A 66 14.78 -21.80 20.41
C VAL A 66 14.11 -22.52 21.56
N ALA A 67 14.00 -21.85 22.70
CA ALA A 67 13.30 -22.30 23.89
C ALA A 67 12.10 -21.39 24.21
N VAL A 68 11.23 -21.87 25.13
CA VAL A 68 10.11 -21.06 25.63
C VAL A 68 10.65 -19.76 26.25
N GLY A 69 10.06 -18.64 25.86
CA GLY A 69 10.49 -17.29 26.24
C GLY A 69 11.38 -16.60 25.21
N ASP A 70 11.92 -17.34 24.23
CA ASP A 70 12.69 -16.74 23.13
C ASP A 70 11.76 -16.08 22.11
N VAL A 71 12.33 -15.14 21.35
CA VAL A 71 11.63 -14.43 20.28
C VAL A 71 12.04 -15.03 18.94
N LEU A 72 11.06 -15.53 18.21
CA LEU A 72 11.19 -15.86 16.80
C LEU A 72 11.03 -14.59 15.98
N THR A 73 11.92 -14.40 15.00
CA THR A 73 11.85 -13.30 14.04
C THR A 73 11.73 -13.88 12.64
N PHE A 74 10.74 -13.37 11.89
CA PHE A 74 10.48 -13.70 10.50
C PHE A 74 10.57 -12.42 9.67
N THR A 75 11.23 -12.50 8.52
CA THR A 75 11.28 -11.41 7.56
C THR A 75 10.72 -11.91 6.24
N PHE A 76 9.71 -11.20 5.73
CA PHE A 76 9.04 -11.49 4.47
C PHE A 76 9.31 -10.37 3.49
N ALA A 77 9.71 -10.73 2.28
CA ALA A 77 9.96 -9.79 1.18
C ALA A 77 8.83 -9.84 0.16
N PHE A 78 8.46 -8.66 -0.34
CA PHE A 78 7.42 -8.45 -1.32
C PHE A 78 7.95 -7.70 -2.54
N THR A 79 7.18 -7.72 -3.61
CA THR A 79 7.34 -6.81 -4.75
C THR A 79 6.03 -6.12 -5.02
N ASP A 80 6.12 -4.82 -5.31
CA ASP A 80 5.01 -3.98 -5.70
C ASP A 80 5.55 -2.91 -6.65
N VAL A 81 4.77 -2.58 -7.68
CA VAL A 81 5.07 -1.53 -8.67
C VAL A 81 5.28 -0.15 -8.04
N ARG A 82 4.62 0.12 -6.92
CA ARG A 82 4.71 1.36 -6.14
C ARG A 82 5.84 1.34 -5.13
N GLY A 83 6.53 0.20 -5.00
CA GLY A 83 7.72 0.05 -4.18
C GLY A 83 7.44 -0.03 -2.68
N ARG A 84 6.22 -0.37 -2.26
CA ARG A 84 5.84 -0.53 -0.85
C ARG A 84 4.71 -1.53 -0.70
N VAL A 85 4.58 -2.10 0.50
CA VAL A 85 3.40 -2.86 0.92
C VAL A 85 2.38 -1.92 1.56
N GLU A 86 1.13 -2.05 1.16
CA GLU A 86 0.02 -1.36 1.78
C GLU A 86 -0.25 -1.90 3.19
N ASN A 87 -0.26 -0.99 4.17
CA ASN A 87 -0.38 -1.32 5.59
C ASN A 87 -1.61 -0.68 6.25
N VAL A 88 -2.61 -0.30 5.45
CA VAL A 88 -3.86 0.28 5.94
C VAL A 88 -5.08 -0.48 5.39
N PRO A 89 -5.80 -1.25 6.23
CA PRO A 89 -5.45 -1.55 7.61
C PRO A 89 -4.19 -2.42 7.72
N ALA A 90 -3.65 -2.48 8.93
CA ALA A 90 -2.41 -3.18 9.19
C ALA A 90 -2.49 -4.67 8.81
N PRO A 91 -1.40 -5.25 8.28
CA PRO A 91 -1.34 -6.69 8.01
C PRO A 91 -1.55 -7.50 9.30
N SER A 92 -1.99 -8.74 9.13
CA SER A 92 -2.18 -9.65 10.26
C SER A 92 -1.34 -10.92 10.08
N VAL A 93 -0.72 -11.36 11.17
CA VAL A 93 0.12 -12.55 11.17
C VAL A 93 -0.19 -13.39 12.39
N THR A 94 -0.34 -14.69 12.17
CA THR A 94 -0.43 -15.66 13.27
C THR A 94 0.75 -16.63 13.21
N VAL A 95 1.25 -17.02 14.39
CA VAL A 95 2.32 -18.00 14.58
C VAL A 95 1.84 -19.00 15.62
N PHE A 96 1.88 -20.30 15.32
CA PHE A 96 1.20 -21.33 16.13
C PHE A 96 -0.31 -21.05 16.34
N GLY A 97 -0.96 -20.35 15.40
CA GLY A 97 -2.36 -19.93 15.53
C GLY A 97 -2.60 -18.79 16.53
N ASN A 98 -1.54 -18.25 17.14
CA ASN A 98 -1.58 -17.08 18.01
C ASN A 98 -1.22 -15.83 17.22
N VAL A 99 -1.83 -14.68 17.55
CA VAL A 99 -1.43 -13.40 16.96
C VAL A 99 0.05 -13.12 17.25
N ALA A 100 0.75 -12.62 16.22
CA ALA A 100 2.14 -12.21 16.33
C ALA A 100 2.35 -11.17 17.46
N SER A 101 3.54 -11.18 18.07
CA SER A 101 3.91 -10.21 19.12
C SER A 101 4.15 -8.82 18.55
N SER A 102 4.74 -8.72 17.36
CA SER A 102 4.84 -7.47 16.60
C SER A 102 4.80 -7.74 15.11
N ILE A 103 4.33 -6.75 14.36
CA ILE A 103 4.42 -6.69 12.90
C ILE A 103 4.91 -5.30 12.55
N VAL A 104 6.01 -5.24 11.79
CA VAL A 104 6.60 -4.01 11.29
C VAL A 104 6.63 -4.11 9.78
N VAL A 105 6.06 -3.11 9.10
CA VAL A 105 6.11 -2.97 7.65
C VAL A 105 7.10 -1.85 7.34
N ASP A 106 8.10 -2.15 6.53
CA ASP A 106 9.10 -1.21 6.05
C ASP A 106 9.21 -1.38 4.52
N ASP A 107 8.56 -0.48 3.78
CA ASP A 107 8.37 -0.58 2.33
C ASP A 107 7.94 -1.99 1.89
N LEU A 108 8.83 -2.74 1.24
CA LEU A 108 8.58 -4.08 0.69
C LEU A 108 8.94 -5.22 1.66
N GLU A 109 9.26 -4.92 2.91
CA GLU A 109 9.62 -5.90 3.92
C GLU A 109 8.62 -5.90 5.09
N VAL A 110 8.18 -7.09 5.48
CA VAL A 110 7.36 -7.30 6.68
C VAL A 110 8.16 -8.12 7.68
N THR A 111 8.49 -7.51 8.82
CA THR A 111 9.16 -8.18 9.93
C THR A 111 8.15 -8.52 11.02
N VAL A 112 8.11 -9.79 11.39
CA VAL A 112 7.18 -10.34 12.38
C VAL A 112 7.96 -10.94 13.53
N THR A 113 7.56 -10.64 14.75
CA THR A 113 8.09 -11.33 15.93
C THR A 113 7.03 -12.15 16.64
N TYR A 114 7.45 -13.24 17.26
CA TYR A 114 6.61 -14.05 18.12
C TYR A 114 7.42 -14.59 19.31
N MET A 115 6.99 -14.26 20.53
CA MET A 115 7.55 -14.86 21.74
C MET A 115 7.00 -16.27 21.93
N LEU A 116 7.88 -17.27 21.95
CA LEU A 116 7.52 -18.68 22.13
C LEU A 116 6.96 -18.92 23.54
N LYS A 117 5.84 -19.64 23.63
CA LYS A 117 5.10 -19.86 24.86
C LYS A 117 5.09 -21.33 25.24
N ALA A 118 4.82 -21.59 26.53
CA ALA A 118 4.53 -22.94 26.97
C ALA A 118 3.24 -23.43 26.27
N GLY A 119 3.34 -24.56 25.55
CA GLY A 119 2.25 -25.13 24.78
C GLY A 119 2.39 -24.99 23.26
N ASP A 120 3.33 -24.16 22.78
CA ASP A 120 3.71 -24.20 21.36
C ASP A 120 4.38 -25.54 21.06
N THR A 121 4.09 -26.11 19.89
CA THR A 121 4.56 -27.45 19.51
C THR A 121 6.01 -27.41 19.03
N GLU A 122 6.81 -28.40 19.42
CA GLU A 122 8.15 -28.59 18.86
C GLU A 122 8.11 -28.92 17.36
N GLY A 123 9.13 -28.47 16.63
CA GLY A 123 9.32 -28.73 15.21
C GLY A 123 9.10 -27.51 14.33
N ALA A 124 8.55 -27.74 13.13
CA ALA A 124 8.30 -26.67 12.17
C ALA A 124 7.32 -25.63 12.73
N VAL A 125 7.60 -24.35 12.50
CA VAL A 125 6.77 -23.24 12.98
C VAL A 125 5.68 -22.92 11.94
N PRO A 126 4.40 -23.20 12.21
CA PRO A 126 3.32 -22.81 11.32
C PRO A 126 3.02 -21.32 11.48
N PHE A 127 2.80 -20.63 10.36
CA PHE A 127 2.38 -19.24 10.34
C PHE A 127 1.35 -18.97 9.24
N THR A 128 0.59 -17.90 9.41
CA THR A 128 -0.28 -17.33 8.36
C THR A 128 0.02 -15.86 8.23
N LEU A 129 0.16 -15.35 7.01
CA LEU A 129 0.39 -13.94 6.72
C LEU A 129 -0.73 -13.45 5.81
N ASP A 130 -1.43 -12.41 6.26
CA ASP A 130 -2.46 -11.73 5.51
C ASP A 130 -2.01 -10.28 5.30
N VAL A 131 -1.73 -9.96 4.05
CA VAL A 131 -1.29 -8.62 3.62
C VAL A 131 -2.45 -7.98 2.89
N PHE A 132 -2.76 -6.76 3.27
CA PHE A 132 -3.97 -6.10 2.80
C PHE A 132 -3.70 -5.31 1.51
N ASP A 133 -4.64 -5.42 0.57
CA ASP A 133 -4.75 -4.54 -0.59
C ASP A 133 -5.97 -3.59 -0.40
N PRO A 134 -5.75 -2.27 -0.22
CA PRO A 134 -6.80 -1.28 0.03
C PRO A 134 -7.70 -0.99 -1.14
N THR A 135 -7.25 -1.27 -2.36
CA THR A 135 -8.08 -1.15 -3.56
C THR A 135 -8.83 -2.42 -3.88
N GLY A 136 -8.42 -3.55 -3.30
CA GLY A 136 -9.11 -4.84 -3.44
C GLY A 136 -8.95 -5.44 -4.84
N ASN A 137 -7.81 -5.17 -5.46
CA ASN A 137 -7.39 -5.66 -6.76
C ASN A 137 -6.82 -7.09 -6.62
N ALA A 138 -7.63 -8.02 -6.11
CA ALA A 138 -7.23 -9.42 -5.96
C ALA A 138 -7.40 -10.25 -7.25
#